data_AF-A0ABD2PBA8-F1
#
_entry.id   AF-A0ABD2PBA8-F1
#
_cell.length_a   1.000
_cell.length_b   1.000
_cell.length_c   1.000
_cell.angle_alpha   90.00
_cell.angle_beta   90.00
_cell.angle_gamma   90.00
#
_symmetry.space_group_name_H-M   'P 1'
#
loop_
_entity.id
_entity.type
_entity.pdbx_description
1 polymer ?
#
loop_
_entity_poly.entity_id
_entity_poly.type
_entity_poly.pdbx_seq_one_letter_code
_entity_poly.pdbx_strand_id
1 'polypeptide(L)'
;MVNSIINELTNGVSNVDVTSYGIFKVVRVCKSTPDHIRALKVVTSSVSKVKVVLKDKSNIENSERFSTVRIDGDFTEIQRKQLKDLRSDLNRRKENGENVTIKYVCGSPTIVESRKPNT
;
A
#
# COMPACT_ATOMS: atom_id res chain seq x y z
N MET A 1 5.83 -28.71 11.88
CA MET A 1 4.72 -27.90 12.42
C MET A 1 4.71 -26.43 11.96
N VAL A 2 5.60 -26.00 11.06
CA VAL A 2 5.64 -24.61 10.51
C VAL A 2 4.87 -24.49 9.18
N ASN A 3 4.69 -25.60 8.48
CA ASN A 3 4.02 -25.64 7.16
C ASN A 3 2.50 -25.46 7.22
N SER A 4 1.87 -25.52 8.41
CA SER A 4 0.40 -25.42 8.53
C SER A 4 -0.11 -23.97 8.51
N ILE A 5 0.66 -23.02 9.06
CA ILE A 5 0.26 -21.61 9.16
C ILE A 5 0.37 -20.89 7.80
N ILE A 6 1.33 -21.31 6.96
CA ILE A 6 1.46 -20.78 5.60
C ILE A 6 0.23 -21.20 4.76
N ASN A 7 -0.26 -22.43 4.94
CA ASN A 7 -1.45 -22.90 4.23
C ASN A 7 -2.74 -22.20 4.68
N GLU A 8 -2.90 -21.83 5.96
CA GLU A 8 -4.08 -21.09 6.43
C GLU A 8 -4.16 -19.65 5.90
N LEU A 9 -3.02 -18.98 5.73
CA LEU A 9 -2.98 -17.67 5.07
C LEU A 9 -3.28 -17.76 3.56
N THR A 10 -3.14 -18.95 2.97
CA THR A 10 -3.36 -19.20 1.55
C THR A 10 -4.79 -19.71 1.27
N ASN A 11 -5.40 -20.46 2.19
CA ASN A 11 -6.65 -21.20 1.98
C ASN A 11 -7.96 -20.43 2.19
N GLY A 12 -7.94 -19.09 2.26
CA GLY A 12 -9.22 -18.40 2.12
C GLY A 12 -9.15 -17.00 1.54
N VAL A 13 -8.10 -16.76 0.76
CA VAL A 13 -8.33 -16.03 -0.48
C VAL A 13 -8.55 -17.11 -1.53
N SER A 14 -9.80 -17.33 -1.93
CA SER A 14 -10.10 -18.18 -3.08
C SER A 14 -9.19 -17.79 -4.25
N ASN A 15 -8.33 -18.73 -4.65
CA ASN A 15 -7.49 -18.68 -5.86
C ASN A 15 -6.76 -17.36 -6.13
N VAL A 16 -5.95 -16.90 -5.17
CA VAL A 16 -4.79 -16.09 -5.55
C VAL A 16 -3.60 -17.02 -5.66
N ASP A 17 -3.28 -17.43 -6.89
CA ASP A 17 -2.02 -18.07 -7.23
C ASP A 17 -0.87 -17.22 -6.64
N VAL A 18 -0.28 -17.70 -5.54
CA VAL A 18 0.85 -17.04 -4.86
C VAL A 18 2.04 -16.90 -5.84
N THR A 19 2.10 -17.79 -6.83
CA THR A 19 2.98 -17.79 -8.01
C THR A 19 2.61 -16.71 -9.04
N SER A 20 1.32 -16.44 -9.28
CA SER A 20 0.83 -15.43 -10.25
C SER A 20 1.11 -14.00 -9.79
N TYR A 21 1.17 -13.74 -8.48
CA TYR A 21 1.50 -12.40 -7.98
C TYR A 21 3.00 -12.08 -7.99
N GLY A 22 3.87 -13.04 -8.30
CA GLY A 22 5.32 -12.81 -8.39
C GLY A 22 5.91 -12.33 -7.07
N ILE A 23 5.46 -12.90 -5.95
CA ILE A 23 6.02 -12.63 -4.63
C ILE A 23 7.45 -13.16 -4.60
N PHE A 24 8.39 -12.26 -4.36
CA PHE A 24 9.82 -12.58 -4.34
C PHE A 24 10.26 -13.05 -2.95
N LYS A 25 9.77 -12.38 -1.90
CA LYS A 25 10.21 -12.65 -0.53
C LYS A 25 9.16 -12.20 0.49
N VAL A 26 8.98 -12.98 1.54
CA VAL A 26 8.17 -12.61 2.71
C VAL A 26 9.01 -12.77 3.96
N VAL A 27 9.12 -11.72 4.77
CA VAL A 27 9.86 -11.75 6.03
C VAL A 27 9.11 -11.04 7.15
N ARG A 28 9.17 -11.58 8.37
CA ARG A 28 8.72 -10.85 9.57
C ARG A 28 9.78 -9.80 9.92
N VAL A 29 9.37 -8.55 10.07
CA VAL A 29 10.21 -7.43 10.50
C VAL A 29 9.88 -7.07 11.96
N CYS A 30 10.64 -6.15 12.55
CA CYS A 30 10.57 -5.78 13.98
C CYS A 30 11.07 -6.86 14.95
N LYS A 31 11.33 -6.46 16.20
CA LYS A 31 11.65 -7.36 17.32
C LYS A 31 10.39 -8.08 17.80
N SER A 32 10.55 -9.28 18.35
CA SER A 32 9.43 -10.00 18.96
C SER A 32 9.10 -9.40 20.31
N THR A 33 7.84 -9.01 20.50
CA THR A 33 7.29 -8.54 21.77
C THR A 33 6.03 -9.34 22.07
N PRO A 34 5.76 -9.74 23.34
CA PRO A 34 4.60 -10.57 23.67
C PRO A 34 3.26 -9.97 23.21
N ASP A 35 3.14 -8.64 23.30
CA ASP A 35 1.87 -7.93 23.10
C ASP A 35 1.59 -7.53 21.64
N HIS A 36 2.56 -7.75 20.73
CA HIS A 36 2.43 -7.30 19.34
C HIS A 36 2.90 -8.35 18.33
N ILE A 37 2.03 -8.61 17.36
CA ILE A 37 2.36 -9.43 16.20
C ILE A 37 3.36 -8.67 15.33
N ARG A 38 4.49 -9.30 15.04
CA ARG A 38 5.53 -8.77 14.16
C ARG A 38 4.97 -8.48 12.76
N ALA A 39 5.27 -7.31 12.21
CA ALA A 39 4.82 -6.95 10.87
C ALA A 39 5.43 -7.86 9.80
N LEU A 40 4.70 -8.07 8.69
CA LEU A 40 5.16 -8.81 7.52
C LEU A 40 5.62 -7.84 6.44
N LYS A 41 6.87 -7.97 6.01
CA LYS A 41 7.38 -7.32 4.80
C LYS A 41 7.24 -8.28 3.64
N VAL A 42 6.43 -7.88 2.66
CA VAL A 42 6.23 -8.60 1.41
C VAL A 42 6.95 -7.87 0.30
N VAL A 43 7.87 -8.54 -0.36
CA VAL A 43 8.62 -8.04 -1.51
C VAL A 43 8.08 -8.74 -2.75
N THR A 44 7.69 -7.97 -3.75
CA THR A 44 7.20 -8.48 -5.03
C THR A 44 8.18 -8.12 -6.14
N SER A 45 8.16 -8.90 -7.22
CA SER A 45 8.93 -8.65 -8.44
C SER A 45 8.38 -7.49 -9.28
N SER A 46 7.15 -7.02 -9.02
CA SER A 46 6.47 -6.03 -9.85
C SER A 46 5.91 -4.87 -9.01
N VAL A 47 6.46 -3.68 -9.23
CA VAL A 47 6.00 -2.43 -8.59
C VAL A 47 4.52 -2.15 -8.91
N SER A 48 4.07 -2.49 -10.12
CA SER A 48 2.67 -2.28 -10.53
C SER A 48 1.70 -3.07 -9.67
N LYS A 49 2.05 -4.31 -9.30
CA LYS A 49 1.21 -5.15 -8.42
C LYS A 49 1.12 -4.58 -7.01
N VAL A 50 2.23 -4.06 -6.47
CA VAL A 50 2.23 -3.36 -5.18
C VAL A 50 1.28 -2.16 -5.21
N LYS A 51 1.31 -1.37 -6.30
CA LYS A 51 0.42 -0.20 -6.44
C LYS A 51 -1.06 -0.59 -6.47
N VAL A 52 -1.41 -1.69 -7.12
CA VAL A 52 -2.80 -2.21 -7.14
C VAL A 52 -3.24 -2.59 -5.72
N VAL A 53 -2.44 -3.38 -5.01
CA VAL A 53 -2.74 -3.78 -3.63
C VAL A 53 -2.88 -2.57 -2.71
N LEU A 54 -1.97 -1.60 -2.80
CA LEU A 54 -2.02 -0.38 -2.00
C LEU A 54 -3.19 0.53 -2.34
N LYS A 55 -3.69 0.49 -3.59
CA LYS A 55 -4.88 1.24 -4.00
C LYS A 55 -6.15 0.61 -3.43
N ASP A 56 -6.23 -0.71 -3.47
CA ASP A 56 -7.42 -1.46 -3.04
C ASP A 56 -7.40 -1.80 -1.55
N LYS A 57 -6.36 -1.37 -0.81
CA LYS A 57 -6.15 -1.72 0.59
C LYS A 57 -7.35 -1.40 1.48
N SER A 58 -8.03 -0.28 1.25
CA SER A 58 -9.20 0.10 2.06
C SER A 58 -10.33 -0.91 1.93
N ASN A 59 -10.51 -1.52 0.75
CA ASN A 59 -11.51 -2.57 0.56
C ASN A 59 -11.11 -3.86 1.30
N ILE A 60 -9.81 -4.16 1.34
CA ILE A 60 -9.27 -5.32 2.08
C ILE A 60 -9.44 -5.10 3.58
N GLU A 61 -9.03 -3.93 4.10
CA GLU A 61 -9.11 -3.56 5.51
C GLU A 61 -10.56 -3.41 6.00
N ASN A 62 -11.52 -3.16 5.11
CA ASN A 62 -12.95 -3.10 5.47
C ASN A 62 -13.67 -4.45 5.29
N SER A 63 -13.00 -5.49 4.79
CA SER A 63 -13.60 -6.81 4.66
C SER A 63 -13.77 -7.47 6.03
N GLU A 64 -14.85 -8.23 6.23
CA GLU A 64 -15.10 -8.95 7.49
C GLU A 64 -13.92 -9.84 7.89
N ARG A 65 -13.29 -10.47 6.88
CA ARG A 65 -12.18 -11.41 7.05
C ARG A 65 -10.87 -10.74 7.48
N PHE A 66 -10.58 -9.53 7.02
CA PHE A 66 -9.29 -8.86 7.21
C PHE A 66 -9.40 -7.52 7.94
N SER A 67 -10.50 -7.31 8.66
CA SER A 67 -10.82 -6.07 9.39
C SER A 67 -9.78 -5.64 10.43
N THR A 68 -8.97 -6.59 10.92
CA THR A 68 -7.90 -6.36 11.91
C THR A 68 -6.53 -6.17 11.28
N VAL A 69 -6.40 -6.35 9.96
CA VAL A 69 -5.13 -6.24 9.24
C VAL A 69 -4.96 -4.82 8.72
N ARG A 70 -3.73 -4.32 8.77
CA ARG A 70 -3.33 -3.06 8.13
C ARG A 70 -2.29 -3.31 7.07
N ILE A 71 -2.46 -2.67 5.93
CA ILE A 71 -1.54 -2.77 4.79
C ILE A 71 -0.97 -1.39 4.53
N ASP A 72 0.35 -1.28 4.59
CA ASP A 72 1.03 -0.02 4.32
C ASP A 72 2.20 -0.20 3.37
N GLY A 73 2.52 0.87 2.63
CA GLY A 73 3.70 0.93 1.80
C GLY A 73 4.95 1.04 2.67
N ASP A 74 6.02 0.36 2.27
CA ASP A 74 7.33 0.46 2.91
C ASP A 74 8.00 1.77 2.50
N PHE A 75 7.79 2.80 3.31
CA PHE A 75 8.33 4.15 3.09
C PHE A 75 9.33 4.50 4.18
N THR A 76 10.44 5.13 3.76
CA THR A 76 11.36 5.80 4.69
C THR A 76 10.66 6.97 5.39
N GLU A 77 11.19 7.43 6.51
CA GLU A 77 10.67 8.59 7.24
C GLU A 77 10.66 9.86 6.36
N ILE A 78 11.71 10.04 5.55
CA ILE A 78 11.81 11.16 4.61
C ILE A 78 10.69 11.09 3.58
N GLN A 79 10.45 9.92 2.97
CA GLN A 79 9.36 9.74 1.99
C GLN A 79 7.98 9.95 2.62
N ARG A 80 7.77 9.50 3.86
CA ARG A 80 6.52 9.75 4.59
C ARG A 80 6.30 11.24 4.83
N LYS A 81 7.33 11.97 5.26
CA LYS A 81 7.27 13.42 5.46
C LYS A 81 6.96 14.13 4.15
N GLN A 82 7.68 13.82 3.08
CA GLN A 82 7.43 14.39 1.75
C GLN A 82 5.98 14.17 1.29
N LEU A 83 5.45 12.95 1.43
CA LEU A 83 4.05 12.66 1.07
C LEU A 83 3.03 13.39 1.95
N LYS A 84 3.32 13.56 3.24
CA LYS A 84 2.47 14.31 4.16
C LYS A 84 2.42 15.78 3.75
N ASP A 85 3.59 16.40 3.57
CA ASP A 85 3.71 17.81 3.20
C ASP A 85 3.03 18.07 1.84
N LEU A 86 3.22 17.16 0.87
CA LEU A 86 2.58 17.23 -0.45
C LEU A 86 1.05 17.14 -0.36
N ARG A 87 0.51 16.29 0.52
CA ARG A 87 -0.94 16.18 0.73
C ARG A 87 -1.51 17.43 1.41
N SER A 88 -0.80 17.99 2.38
CA SER A 88 -1.18 19.24 3.02
C SER A 88 -1.22 20.39 2.01
N ASP A 89 -0.20 20.53 1.16
CA ASP A 89 -0.20 21.56 0.10
C ASP A 89 -1.30 21.31 -0.94
N LEU A 90 -1.54 20.07 -1.33
CA LEU A 90 -2.64 19.72 -2.24
C LEU A 90 -4.00 20.16 -1.67
N ASN A 91 -4.26 19.88 -0.38
CA ASN A 91 -5.52 20.25 0.26
C ASN A 91 -5.67 21.77 0.33
N ARG A 92 -4.61 22.50 0.73
CA ARG A 92 -4.59 23.97 0.75
C ARG A 92 -4.92 24.56 -0.62
N ARG A 93 -4.32 24.05 -1.71
CA ARG A 93 -4.60 24.51 -3.07
C ARG A 93 -6.03 24.20 -3.53
N LYS A 94 -6.55 23.02 -3.17
CA LYS A 94 -7.95 22.65 -3.44
C LYS A 94 -8.94 23.55 -2.71
N GLU A 95 -8.65 23.89 -1.45
CA GLU A 95 -9.45 24.84 -0.66
C GLU A 95 -9.44 26.25 -1.28
N ASN A 96 -8.34 26.63 -1.93
CA ASN A 96 -8.25 27.86 -2.73
C ASN A 96 -8.94 27.78 -4.10
N GLY A 97 -9.58 26.65 -4.45
CA GLY A 97 -10.27 26.45 -5.71
C GLY A 97 -9.39 26.01 -6.89
N GLU A 98 -8.12 25.67 -6.66
CA GLU A 98 -7.25 25.14 -7.71
C GLU A 98 -7.61 23.68 -8.05
N ASN A 99 -7.73 23.36 -9.34
CA ASN A 99 -7.99 21.99 -9.79
C ASN A 99 -6.67 21.22 -9.94
N VAL A 100 -6.10 20.77 -8.83
CA VAL A 100 -4.80 20.09 -8.78
C VAL A 100 -4.91 18.65 -8.29
N THR A 101 -3.94 17.81 -8.70
CA THR A 101 -3.81 16.41 -8.28
C THR A 101 -2.35 16.01 -8.11
N ILE A 102 -2.07 14.94 -7.36
CA ILE A 102 -0.72 14.39 -7.23
C ILE A 102 -0.51 13.35 -8.34
N LYS A 103 0.53 13.55 -9.15
CA LYS A 103 1.05 12.54 -10.09
C LYS A 103 2.50 12.22 -9.77
N TYR A 104 2.95 11.04 -10.18
CA TYR A 104 4.36 10.68 -10.12
C TYR A 104 5.04 11.07 -11.43
N VAL A 105 5.93 12.06 -11.38
CA VAL A 105 6.75 12.52 -12.51
C VAL A 105 8.18 12.05 -12.25
N CYS A 106 8.74 11.25 -13.15
CA CYS A 106 10.09 10.69 -13.02
C CYS A 106 10.34 9.95 -11.68
N GLY A 107 9.30 9.29 -11.14
CA GLY A 107 9.39 8.56 -9.87
C GLY A 107 9.17 9.41 -8.61
N SER A 108 9.03 10.73 -8.74
CA SER A 108 8.79 11.64 -7.63
C SER A 108 7.34 12.13 -7.60
N PRO A 109 6.68 12.16 -6.44
CA PRO A 109 5.31 12.67 -6.34
C PRO A 109 5.31 14.20 -6.46
N THR A 110 4.48 14.73 -7.35
CA THR A 110 4.41 16.16 -7.69
C THR A 110 2.96 16.58 -7.86
N ILE A 111 2.62 17.78 -7.37
CA ILE A 111 1.32 18.39 -7.61
C ILE A 111 1.30 18.96 -9.02
N VAL A 112 0.31 18.55 -9.80
CA VAL A 112 0.10 18.98 -11.18
C VAL A 112 -1.35 19.46 -11.36
N GLU A 113 -1.57 20.33 -12.33
CA GLU A 113 -2.92 20.72 -12.73
C GLU A 113 -3.67 19.53 -13.34
N SER A 114 -4.90 19.34 -12.88
CA SER A 114 -5.80 18.33 -13.42
C SER A 114 -6.44 18.90 -14.69
N ARG A 115 -6.09 18.32 -15.85
CA ARG A 115 -6.78 18.64 -17.11
C ARG A 115 -8.23 18.17 -17.00
N LYS A 116 -9.20 19.06 -17.27
CA LYS A 116 -10.58 18.63 -17.50
C LYS A 116 -10.57 17.67 -18.69
N PRO A 117 -11.34 16.55 -18.66
CA PRO A 117 -11.52 15.75 -19.86
C PRO A 117 -12.10 16.66 -20.94
N ASN A 118 -11.52 16.64 -22.15
CA ASN A 118 -12.13 17.29 -23.30
C ASN A 118 -13.48 16.61 -23.53
N THR A 119 -14.57 17.33 -23.26
CA THR A 119 -15.95 16.92 -23.54
C THR A 119 -16.13 16.68 -25.03
#